data_AF-A0A285NK50-F1
#
_entry.id   AF-A0A285NK50-F1
#
_cell.length_a   1.000
_cell.length_b   1.000
_cell.length_c   1.000
_cell.angle_alpha   90.00
_cell.angle_beta   90.00
_cell.angle_gamma   90.00
#
_symmetry.space_group_name_H-M   'P 1'
#
loop_
_entity.id
_entity.type
_entity.pdbx_description
1 polymer ?
#
loop_
_entity_poly.entity_id
_entity_poly.type
_entity_poly.pdbx_seq_one_letter_code
_entity_poly.pdbx_strand_id
1 'polypeptide(L)'
;MKNVIWSFMVKRKVFTAKDIVKDLEATKYKYLGKSFLRNKVKDFIKQQLYKATITAVSEGIFALKDYAKDWEKYIEKRKCAVCDKDFVPFEEKQLFCSKECKKEYYKLYHQTKRHRGKTSRKFQNWQKWEEEKLIEAFKPDYRFNRQKASQLSKELGRSEEAIKERLKIIRKRLKGAGL
;
A
#
# COMPACT_ATOMS: atom_id res chain seq x y z
N MET A 1 -5.28 38.33 -3.31
CA MET A 1 -4.83 36.93 -3.16
C MET A 1 -3.32 36.81 -3.11
N LYS A 2 -2.55 37.41 -4.03
CA LYS A 2 -1.06 37.33 -4.03
C LYS A 2 -0.41 37.67 -2.67
N ASN A 3 -0.85 38.75 -2.00
CA ASN A 3 -0.34 39.10 -0.67
C ASN A 3 -0.62 38.03 0.40
N VAL A 4 -1.77 37.36 0.31
CA VAL A 4 -2.15 36.26 1.21
C VAL A 4 -1.31 35.00 0.91
N ILE A 5 -1.08 34.72 -0.37
CA ILE A 5 -0.16 33.63 -0.79
C ILE A 5 1.23 33.90 -0.23
N TRP A 6 1.73 35.13 -0.40
CA TRP A 6 3.04 35.54 0.12
C TRP A 6 3.13 35.45 1.64
N SER A 7 2.10 35.89 2.38
CA SER A 7 2.12 35.80 3.84
C SER A 7 2.20 34.35 4.33
N PHE A 8 1.55 33.40 3.63
CA PHE A 8 1.69 31.98 3.94
C PHE A 8 3.08 31.43 3.62
N MET A 9 3.67 31.83 2.49
CA MET A 9 5.05 31.46 2.14
C MET A 9 6.04 31.94 3.21
N VAL A 10 5.91 33.20 3.65
CA VAL A 10 6.76 33.77 4.70
C VAL A 10 6.57 33.05 6.03
N LYS A 11 5.32 32.78 6.43
CA LYS A 11 5.01 32.06 7.67
C LYS A 11 5.63 30.66 7.69
N ARG A 12 5.59 29.94 6.57
CA ARG A 12 6.11 28.57 6.48
C ARG A 12 7.62 28.49 6.33
N LYS A 13 8.26 29.50 5.72
CA LYS A 13 9.69 29.55 5.38
C LYS A 13 10.10 28.53 4.31
N VAL A 14 9.70 27.27 4.47
CA VAL A 14 9.87 26.16 3.54
C VAL A 14 8.50 25.53 3.30
N PHE A 15 8.15 25.30 2.04
CA PHE A 15 6.80 24.91 1.67
C PHE A 15 6.75 24.18 0.33
N THR A 16 5.70 23.38 0.16
CA THR A 16 5.25 22.91 -1.15
C THR A 16 4.11 23.78 -1.68
N ALA A 17 3.85 23.74 -2.99
CA ALA A 17 2.68 24.43 -3.56
C ALA A 17 1.36 23.98 -2.92
N LYS A 18 1.30 22.72 -2.48
CA LYS A 18 0.10 22.15 -1.86
C LYS A 18 -0.12 22.70 -0.45
N ASP A 19 0.94 22.88 0.33
CA ASP A 19 0.84 23.47 1.68
C ASP A 19 0.18 24.84 1.63
N ILE A 20 0.60 25.67 0.67
CA ILE A 20 0.03 27.00 0.45
C ILE A 20 -1.42 26.91 -0.03
N VAL A 21 -1.77 25.93 -0.87
CA VAL A 21 -3.18 25.70 -1.24
C VAL A 21 -4.01 25.32 -0.02
N LYS A 22 -3.54 24.41 0.84
CA LYS A 22 -4.24 24.01 2.07
C LYS A 22 -4.47 25.20 3.00
N ASP A 23 -3.47 26.08 3.14
CA ASP A 23 -3.60 27.31 3.91
C ASP A 23 -4.66 28.25 3.32
N LEU A 24 -4.70 28.40 2.00
CA LEU A 24 -5.72 29.22 1.33
C LEU A 24 -7.13 28.63 1.50
N GLU A 25 -7.28 27.31 1.49
CA GLU A 25 -8.56 26.63 1.74
C GLU A 25 -9.09 26.88 3.16
N ALA A 26 -8.22 27.16 4.13
CA ALA A 26 -8.62 27.53 5.48
C ALA A 26 -9.09 29.00 5.61
N THR A 27 -9.01 29.78 4.53
CA THR A 27 -9.41 31.20 4.51
C THR A 27 -10.75 31.41 3.79
N LYS A 28 -11.09 32.68 3.56
CA LYS A 28 -12.20 33.06 2.68
C LYS A 28 -12.12 32.46 1.28
N TYR A 29 -10.95 32.02 0.79
CA TYR A 29 -10.81 31.51 -0.58
C TYR A 29 -11.27 30.05 -0.81
N LYS A 30 -11.82 29.38 0.21
CA LYS A 30 -12.26 27.98 0.15
C LYS A 30 -13.22 27.64 -1.00
N TYR A 31 -14.03 28.61 -1.46
CA TYR A 31 -15.06 28.40 -2.48
C TYR A 31 -14.55 28.49 -3.92
N LEU A 32 -13.31 28.95 -4.15
CA LEU A 32 -12.78 29.19 -5.50
C LEU A 32 -12.34 27.93 -6.24
N GLY A 33 -12.40 26.76 -5.60
CA GLY A 33 -12.03 25.47 -6.18
C GLY A 33 -10.53 25.19 -6.14
N LYS A 34 -10.18 23.94 -5.82
CA LYS A 34 -8.79 23.47 -5.63
C LYS A 34 -7.89 23.70 -6.85
N SER A 35 -8.41 23.45 -8.04
CA SER A 35 -7.63 23.59 -9.29
C SER A 35 -7.27 25.05 -9.56
N PHE A 36 -8.19 25.97 -9.33
CA PHE A 36 -7.95 27.39 -9.49
C PHE A 36 -6.89 27.90 -8.51
N LEU A 37 -7.04 27.57 -7.21
CA LEU A 37 -6.06 27.95 -6.18
C LEU A 37 -4.67 27.40 -6.52
N ARG A 38 -4.59 26.14 -6.93
CA ARG A 38 -3.32 25.51 -7.32
C ARG A 38 -2.64 26.23 -8.47
N ASN A 39 -3.39 26.62 -9.50
CA ASN A 39 -2.83 27.36 -10.63
C ASN A 39 -2.32 28.73 -10.18
N LYS A 40 -3.10 29.48 -9.39
CA LYS A 40 -2.67 30.78 -8.85
C LYS A 40 -1.42 30.68 -7.97
N VAL A 41 -1.32 29.65 -7.14
CA VAL A 41 -0.12 29.40 -6.32
C VAL A 41 1.08 29.07 -7.20
N LYS A 42 0.93 28.18 -8.19
CA LYS A 42 2.02 27.81 -9.12
C LYS A 42 2.51 29.02 -9.91
N ASP A 43 1.61 29.84 -10.45
CA ASP A 43 1.97 31.06 -11.18
C ASP A 43 2.72 32.04 -10.29
N PHE A 44 2.30 32.18 -9.03
CA PHE A 44 2.98 33.04 -8.09
C PHE A 44 4.36 32.51 -7.69
N ILE A 45 4.50 31.20 -7.46
CA ILE A 45 5.81 30.55 -7.22
C ILE A 45 6.76 30.81 -8.38
N LYS A 46 6.31 30.64 -9.63
CA LYS A 46 7.13 30.95 -10.82
C LYS A 46 7.60 32.40 -10.83
N GLN A 47 6.72 33.35 -10.49
CA GLN A 47 7.09 34.77 -10.38
C GLN A 47 8.14 35.02 -9.29
N GLN A 48 8.04 34.34 -8.13
CA GLN A 48 8.98 34.50 -7.03
C GLN A 48 10.34 33.83 -7.32
N LEU A 49 10.34 32.69 -8.01
CA LEU A 49 11.56 32.04 -8.49
C LEU A 49 12.30 32.94 -9.46
N TYR A 50 11.59 33.56 -10.43
CA TYR A 50 12.19 34.51 -11.36
C TYR A 50 12.81 35.72 -10.65
N LYS A 51 12.17 36.22 -9.59
CA LYS A 51 12.69 37.32 -8.75
C LYS A 51 13.78 36.90 -7.76
N ALA A 52 14.15 35.63 -7.72
CA ALA A 52 15.11 35.07 -6.76
C ALA A 52 14.79 35.34 -5.28
N THR A 53 13.50 35.52 -4.94
CA THR A 53 13.04 35.68 -3.55
C THR A 53 12.87 34.33 -2.84
N ILE A 54 12.64 33.27 -3.63
CA ILE A 54 12.59 31.88 -3.18
C ILE A 54 13.51 31.02 -4.05
N THR A 55 13.85 29.84 -3.56
CA THR A 55 14.71 28.87 -4.25
C THR A 55 14.07 27.49 -4.21
N ALA A 56 14.18 26.74 -5.31
CA ALA A 56 13.81 25.32 -5.34
C ALA A 56 14.95 24.53 -4.70
N VAL A 57 14.67 23.89 -3.57
CA VAL A 57 15.67 23.14 -2.77
C VAL A 57 15.63 21.64 -3.03
N SER A 58 14.47 21.14 -3.47
CA SER A 58 14.25 19.75 -3.86
C SER A 58 13.03 19.67 -4.79
N GLU A 59 12.70 18.49 -5.31
CA GLU A 59 11.59 18.29 -6.24
C GLU A 59 10.26 18.72 -5.60
N GLY A 60 9.69 19.82 -6.10
CA GLY A 60 8.41 20.36 -5.62
C GLY A 60 8.46 21.05 -4.25
N ILE A 61 9.65 21.27 -3.69
CA ILE A 61 9.89 21.93 -2.41
C ILE A 61 10.60 23.27 -2.64
N PHE A 62 10.05 24.33 -2.04
CA PHE A 62 10.55 25.69 -2.17
C PHE A 62 10.88 26.26 -0.79
N ALA A 63 11.93 27.06 -0.72
CA ALA A 63 12.33 27.76 0.49
C ALA A 63 12.52 29.25 0.19
N LEU A 64 12.27 30.10 1.19
CA LEU A 64 12.80 31.46 1.19
C LEU A 64 14.33 31.41 1.11
N LYS A 65 14.95 32.39 0.44
CA LYS A 65 16.40 32.43 0.18
C LYS A 65 17.26 32.18 1.43
N ASP A 66 16.89 32.79 2.55
CA ASP A 66 17.65 32.68 3.81
C ASP A 66 17.56 31.30 4.47
N TYR A 67 16.53 30.52 4.14
CA TYR A 67 16.24 29.21 4.71
C TYR A 67 16.59 28.06 3.76
N ALA A 68 17.17 28.37 2.58
CA ALA A 68 17.46 27.37 1.57
C ALA A 68 18.58 26.41 2.01
N LYS A 69 19.53 26.85 2.84
CA LYS A 69 20.67 26.03 3.29
C LYS A 69 20.29 24.93 4.27
N ASP A 70 19.33 25.18 5.15
CA ASP A 70 18.89 24.25 6.20
C ASP A 70 17.40 23.93 6.11
N TRP A 71 16.87 23.92 4.88
CA TRP A 71 15.44 23.80 4.57
C TRP A 71 14.78 22.57 5.22
N GLU A 72 15.53 21.48 5.37
CA GLU A 72 15.07 20.23 5.94
C GLU A 72 14.58 20.35 7.40
N LYS A 73 15.04 21.36 8.14
CA LYS A 73 14.63 21.60 9.54
C LYS A 73 13.22 22.19 9.66
N TYR A 74 12.71 22.77 8.58
CA TYR A 74 11.46 23.56 8.58
C TYR A 74 10.30 22.83 7.89
N ILE A 75 10.52 21.61 7.41
CA ILE A 75 9.52 20.85 6.68
C ILE A 75 9.20 19.54 7.40
N GLU A 76 7.92 19.18 7.42
CA GLU A 76 7.47 17.91 8.02
C GLU A 76 7.97 16.74 7.17
N LYS A 77 8.78 15.89 7.78
CA LYS A 77 9.20 14.60 7.21
C LYS A 77 8.38 13.47 7.84
N ARG A 78 8.19 12.40 7.08
CA ARG A 78 7.56 11.16 7.54
C ARG A 78 8.43 9.97 7.18
N LYS A 79 8.29 8.89 7.95
CA LYS A 79 8.95 7.62 7.63
C LYS A 79 8.15 6.83 6.60
N CYS A 80 8.85 6.30 5.61
CA CYS A 80 8.26 5.40 4.62
C CYS A 80 7.88 4.08 5.30
N ALA A 81 6.64 3.62 5.12
CA ALA A 81 6.13 2.37 5.72
C ALA A 81 6.75 1.07 5.14
N VAL A 82 7.81 1.16 4.33
CA VAL A 82 8.45 0.01 3.66
C VAL A 82 9.96 0.01 3.89
N CYS A 83 10.62 1.14 3.68
CA CYS A 83 12.07 1.25 3.79
C CYS A 83 12.55 2.12 4.96
N ASP A 84 11.63 2.63 5.78
CA ASP A 84 11.87 3.48 6.97
C ASP A 84 12.64 4.79 6.73
N LYS A 85 12.98 5.12 5.47
CA LYS A 85 13.61 6.39 5.11
C LYS A 85 12.65 7.56 5.33
N ASP A 86 13.21 8.66 5.84
CA ASP A 86 12.49 9.93 5.94
C ASP A 86 12.24 10.52 4.55
N PHE A 87 11.03 11.01 4.32
CA PHE A 87 10.64 11.70 3.09
C PHE A 87 9.63 12.80 3.38
N VAL A 88 9.55 13.78 2.48
CA VAL A 88 8.52 14.83 2.54
C VAL A 88 7.29 14.36 1.78
N PRO A 89 6.12 14.22 2.43
CA PRO A 89 4.92 13.72 1.77
C PRO A 89 4.28 14.78 0.85
N PHE A 90 4.04 14.42 -0.41
CA PHE A 90 3.24 15.25 -1.34
C PHE A 90 1.74 15.10 -1.05
N GLU A 91 1.29 13.95 -0.56
CA GLU A 91 -0.09 13.70 -0.14
C GLU A 91 -0.23 13.56 1.38
N GLU A 92 -1.32 14.06 1.97
CA GLU A 92 -1.51 14.01 3.45
C GLU A 92 -1.61 12.57 3.96
N LYS A 93 -2.03 11.65 3.09
CA LYS A 93 -2.11 10.22 3.36
C LYS A 93 -1.00 9.44 2.65
N GLN A 94 0.06 10.11 2.19
CA GLN A 94 1.19 9.44 1.56
C GLN A 94 1.96 8.64 2.61
N LEU A 95 2.02 7.33 2.41
CA LEU A 95 2.73 6.39 3.31
C LEU A 95 4.09 5.95 2.75
N PHE A 96 4.36 6.23 1.47
CA PHE A 96 5.51 5.69 0.76
C PHE A 96 6.32 6.82 0.13
N CYS A 97 7.65 6.74 0.27
CA CYS A 97 8.56 7.73 -0.31
C CYS A 97 8.63 7.63 -1.84
N SER A 98 8.36 6.46 -2.42
CA SER A 98 8.45 6.23 -3.87
C SER A 98 7.35 5.32 -4.40
N LYS A 99 7.17 5.33 -5.72
CA LYS A 99 6.30 4.37 -6.43
C LYS A 99 6.76 2.93 -6.24
N GLU A 100 8.06 2.71 -6.07
CA GLU A 100 8.65 1.38 -5.85
C GLU A 100 8.27 0.82 -4.48
N CYS A 101 8.45 1.61 -3.41
CA CYS A 101 7.99 1.22 -2.07
C CYS A 101 6.47 0.97 -2.06
N LYS A 102 5.69 1.80 -2.75
CA LYS A 102 4.25 1.55 -2.92
C LYS A 102 3.99 0.19 -3.57
N LYS A 103 4.66 -0.15 -4.67
CA LYS A 103 4.53 -1.45 -5.35
C LYS A 103 4.95 -2.62 -4.46
N GLU A 104 6.04 -2.47 -3.72
CA GLU A 104 6.54 -3.48 -2.79
C GLU A 104 5.55 -3.73 -1.65
N TYR A 105 5.02 -2.67 -1.04
CA TYR A 105 3.95 -2.79 -0.06
C TYR A 105 2.75 -3.54 -0.61
N TYR A 106 2.27 -3.18 -1.82
CA TYR A 106 1.15 -3.90 -2.43
C TYR A 106 1.50 -5.35 -2.77
N LYS A 107 2.73 -5.64 -3.19
CA LYS A 107 3.19 -7.02 -3.42
C LYS A 107 3.10 -7.84 -2.13
N LEU A 108 3.62 -7.33 -1.02
CA LEU A 108 3.54 -7.96 0.30
C LEU A 108 2.09 -8.05 0.80
N TYR A 109 1.30 -7.00 0.62
CA TYR A 109 -0.13 -6.98 0.96
C TYR A 109 -0.93 -8.00 0.15
N HIS A 110 -0.65 -8.15 -1.14
CA HIS A 110 -1.29 -9.14 -2.00
C HIS A 110 -0.75 -10.54 -1.76
N GLN A 111 0.51 -10.73 -1.36
CA GLN A 111 1.02 -12.02 -0.89
C GLN A 111 0.31 -12.41 0.40
N THR A 112 0.30 -11.54 1.41
CA THR A 112 -0.41 -11.77 2.67
C THR A 112 -1.91 -11.94 2.47
N LYS A 113 -2.56 -11.24 1.51
CA LYS A 113 -3.97 -11.50 1.12
C LYS A 113 -4.17 -12.76 0.28
N ARG A 114 -3.24 -13.14 -0.59
CA ARG A 114 -3.22 -14.47 -1.20
C ARG A 114 -3.10 -15.55 -0.12
N HIS A 115 -2.55 -15.24 1.06
CA HIS A 115 -2.57 -16.10 2.24
C HIS A 115 -3.81 -15.90 3.15
N ARG A 116 -4.41 -14.71 3.21
CA ARG A 116 -5.64 -14.43 4.00
C ARG A 116 -6.95 -14.79 3.28
N GLY A 117 -6.94 -14.94 1.95
CA GLY A 117 -8.00 -15.62 1.17
C GLY A 117 -7.76 -17.14 1.05
N LYS A 118 -6.63 -17.62 1.61
CA LYS A 118 -6.37 -19.03 1.88
C LYS A 118 -6.84 -19.46 3.28
N THR A 119 -7.75 -18.72 3.89
CA THR A 119 -8.82 -19.30 4.72
C THR A 119 -9.96 -19.84 3.86
N SER A 120 -9.74 -20.15 2.58
CA SER A 120 -10.54 -21.22 1.99
C SER A 120 -10.24 -22.50 2.76
N ARG A 121 -11.27 -23.31 3.00
CA ARG A 121 -11.20 -24.67 3.59
C ARG A 121 -10.06 -25.57 3.01
N LYS A 122 -9.43 -25.17 1.90
CA LYS A 122 -8.22 -25.75 1.28
C LYS A 122 -6.97 -25.80 2.16
N PHE A 123 -6.79 -24.88 3.12
CA PHE A 123 -5.61 -24.83 4.01
C PHE A 123 -5.97 -25.03 5.48
N GLN A 124 -7.16 -25.59 5.75
CA GLN A 124 -7.46 -26.12 7.06
C GLN A 124 -6.35 -27.14 7.39
N ASN A 125 -5.63 -26.98 8.51
CA ASN A 125 -4.56 -27.91 8.87
C ASN A 125 -5.15 -29.32 8.96
N TRP A 126 -4.67 -30.22 8.10
CA TRP A 126 -4.96 -31.63 8.15
C TRP A 126 -3.94 -32.26 9.09
N GLN A 127 -4.41 -32.95 10.12
CA GLN A 127 -3.56 -33.74 10.99
C GLN A 127 -3.02 -34.94 10.21
N LYS A 128 -1.86 -35.47 10.59
CA LYS A 128 -1.23 -36.62 9.92
C LYS A 128 -2.19 -37.82 9.83
N TRP A 129 -2.91 -38.12 10.91
CA TRP A 129 -3.89 -39.20 10.97
C TRP A 129 -5.09 -39.00 10.02
N GLU A 130 -5.53 -37.75 9.78
CA GLU A 130 -6.60 -37.44 8.82
C GLU A 130 -6.12 -37.69 7.38
N GLU A 131 -4.86 -37.37 7.09
CA GLU A 131 -4.23 -37.68 5.80
C GLU A 131 -4.03 -39.17 5.58
N GLU A 132 -3.65 -39.92 6.62
CA GLU A 132 -3.50 -41.38 6.54
C GLU A 132 -4.82 -42.06 6.19
N LYS A 133 -5.93 -41.66 6.85
CA LYS A 133 -7.28 -42.15 6.51
C LYS A 133 -7.69 -41.82 5.08
N LEU A 134 -7.36 -40.62 4.58
CA LEU A 134 -7.59 -40.27 3.17
C LEU A 134 -6.78 -41.15 2.22
N ILE A 135 -5.51 -41.40 2.55
CA ILE A 135 -4.62 -42.24 1.75
C ILE A 135 -5.16 -43.66 1.71
N GLU A 136 -5.58 -44.21 2.84
CA GLU A 136 -6.15 -45.56 2.94
C GLU A 136 -7.47 -45.68 2.15
N ALA A 137 -8.42 -44.76 2.36
CA ALA A 137 -9.73 -44.82 1.74
C ALA A 137 -9.73 -44.66 0.20
N PHE A 138 -8.72 -43.96 -0.34
CA PHE A 138 -8.63 -43.61 -1.76
C PHE A 138 -7.45 -44.26 -2.50
N LYS A 139 -6.65 -45.12 -1.85
CA LYS A 139 -5.71 -46.02 -2.54
C LYS A 139 -6.47 -46.96 -3.50
N PRO A 140 -5.87 -47.36 -4.64
CA PRO A 140 -4.57 -46.94 -5.18
C PRO A 140 -4.63 -45.68 -6.07
N ASP A 141 -5.80 -45.31 -6.59
CA ASP A 141 -5.91 -44.30 -7.66
C ASP A 141 -5.97 -42.85 -7.19
N TYR A 142 -6.24 -42.62 -5.90
CA TYR A 142 -6.42 -41.31 -5.27
C TYR A 142 -7.41 -40.40 -6.01
N ARG A 143 -8.36 -41.01 -6.74
CA ARG A 143 -9.42 -40.31 -7.48
C ARG A 143 -10.57 -40.00 -6.55
N PHE A 144 -11.13 -38.81 -6.69
CA PHE A 144 -12.29 -38.39 -5.91
C PHE A 144 -13.52 -39.25 -6.27
N ASN A 145 -14.12 -39.86 -5.26
CA ASN A 145 -15.40 -40.56 -5.33
C ASN A 145 -16.34 -39.94 -4.30
N ARG A 146 -17.51 -39.48 -4.75
CA ARG A 146 -18.47 -38.74 -3.93
C ARG A 146 -19.04 -39.58 -2.77
N GLN A 147 -19.34 -40.86 -2.99
CA GLN A 147 -19.89 -41.74 -1.94
C GLN A 147 -18.87 -41.96 -0.82
N LYS A 148 -17.63 -42.31 -1.18
CA LYS A 148 -16.51 -42.46 -0.22
C LYS A 148 -16.23 -41.16 0.51
N ALA A 149 -16.22 -40.03 -0.20
CA ALA A 149 -15.99 -38.72 0.40
C ALA A 149 -17.10 -38.32 1.38
N SER A 150 -18.35 -38.69 1.11
CA SER A 150 -19.49 -38.39 2.00
C SER A 150 -19.42 -39.18 3.30
N GLN A 151 -19.02 -40.46 3.25
CA GLN A 151 -18.76 -41.28 4.43
C GLN A 151 -17.61 -40.71 5.27
N LEU A 152 -16.45 -40.47 4.63
CA LEU A 152 -15.28 -39.91 5.30
C LEU A 152 -15.52 -38.48 5.83
N SER A 153 -16.39 -37.72 5.18
CA SER A 153 -16.79 -36.36 5.58
C SER A 153 -17.44 -36.35 6.96
N LYS A 154 -18.33 -37.32 7.22
CA LYS A 154 -18.98 -37.50 8.52
C LYS A 154 -17.99 -37.94 9.60
N GLU A 155 -17.08 -38.85 9.26
CA GLU A 155 -16.08 -39.37 10.20
C GLU A 155 -15.02 -38.35 10.60
N LEU A 156 -14.56 -37.52 9.65
CA LEU A 156 -13.50 -36.54 9.87
C LEU A 156 -14.04 -35.16 10.30
N GLY A 157 -15.36 -34.96 10.29
CA GLY A 157 -15.97 -33.65 10.50
C GLY A 157 -15.53 -32.61 9.45
N ARG A 158 -15.20 -33.04 8.22
CA ARG A 158 -14.71 -32.19 7.12
C ARG A 158 -15.71 -32.19 5.98
N SER A 159 -15.87 -31.06 5.27
CA SER A 159 -16.71 -31.02 4.07
C SER A 159 -16.16 -31.88 2.91
N GLU A 160 -17.04 -32.44 2.07
CA GLU A 160 -16.66 -33.18 0.86
C GLU A 160 -15.70 -32.40 -0.06
N GLU A 161 -15.90 -31.08 -0.20
CA GLU A 161 -15.03 -30.23 -1.02
C GLU A 161 -13.62 -30.08 -0.41
N ALA A 162 -13.50 -30.12 0.92
CA ALA A 162 -12.20 -30.12 1.59
C ALA A 162 -11.44 -31.44 1.34
N ILE A 163 -12.14 -32.58 1.38
CA ILE A 163 -11.59 -33.90 1.04
C ILE A 163 -11.10 -33.92 -0.41
N LYS A 164 -11.92 -33.43 -1.35
CA LYS A 164 -11.58 -33.34 -2.78
C LYS A 164 -10.30 -32.53 -3.01
N GLU A 165 -10.18 -31.38 -2.37
CA GLU A 165 -9.02 -30.53 -2.51
C GLU A 165 -7.77 -31.11 -1.84
N ARG A 166 -7.92 -31.81 -0.71
CA ARG A 166 -6.78 -32.51 -0.08
C ARG A 166 -6.28 -33.68 -0.92
N LEU A 167 -7.18 -34.46 -1.51
CA LEU A 167 -6.81 -35.55 -2.43
C LEU A 167 -6.03 -35.05 -3.65
N LYS A 168 -6.37 -33.86 -4.19
CA LYS A 168 -5.57 -33.25 -5.28
C LYS A 168 -4.13 -32.97 -4.85
N ILE A 169 -3.93 -32.51 -3.61
CA ILE A 169 -2.59 -32.23 -3.06
C ILE A 169 -1.82 -33.54 -2.85
N ILE A 170 -2.44 -34.55 -2.23
CA ILE A 170 -1.84 -35.87 -2.00
C ILE A 170 -1.43 -36.51 -3.34
N ARG A 171 -2.32 -36.51 -4.34
CA ARG A 171 -2.03 -37.02 -5.68
C ARG A 171 -0.87 -36.29 -6.34
N LYS A 172 -0.78 -34.97 -6.23
CA LYS A 172 0.36 -34.19 -6.76
C LYS A 172 1.66 -34.52 -6.04
N ARG A 173 1.62 -34.66 -4.70
CA ARG A 173 2.78 -35.03 -3.87
C ARG A 173 3.31 -36.41 -4.26
N LEU A 174 2.43 -37.40 -4.39
CA LEU A 174 2.81 -38.76 -4.77
C LEU A 174 3.30 -38.86 -6.22
N LYS A 175 2.70 -38.10 -7.16
CA LYS A 175 3.21 -38.02 -8.54
C LYS A 175 4.57 -37.33 -8.63
N GLY A 176 4.84 -36.34 -7.78
CA GLY A 176 6.13 -35.63 -7.74
C GLY A 176 7.22 -36.36 -6.96
N ALA A 177 6.86 -37.34 -6.12
CA ALA A 177 7.81 -38.19 -5.38
C ALA A 177 8.20 -39.46 -6.14
N GLY A 178 7.73 -39.62 -7.38
CA GLY A 178 8.03 -40.74 -8.29
C GLY A 178 8.85 -40.32 -9.50
N LEU A 179 9.86 -39.47 -9.30
CA LEU A 179 10.98 -39.18 -10.22
C LEU A 179 12.27 -39.18 -9.40
#